data_AF-A0A1F4UG21-F1
#
_entry.id   AF-A0A1F4UG21-F1
#
_cell.length_a   1.000
_cell.length_b   1.000
_cell.length_c   1.000
_cell.angle_alpha   90.00
_cell.angle_beta   90.00
_cell.angle_gamma   90.00
#
_symmetry.space_group_name_H-M   'P 1'
#
loop_
_entity.id
_entity.type
_entity.pdbx_description
1 polymer ?
#
loop_
_entity_poly.entity_id
_entity_poly.type
_entity_poly.pdbx_seq_one_letter_code
_entity_poly.pdbx_strand_id
1 'polypeptide(L)'
;MEDYENEQNTSPSAVMLTIYREYPQMLLDYPVDLKERDSYLKLDSMERVFTRVAQNSGLLVFKDPLIEEIEYIPNFFVYDPTIDKGKIVDLNISRIKANEKRYSKRFIKRELGQIKKIEGMGIPTLLIDRDMILEMYINEKVDIF
;
A
#
# COMPACT_ATOMS: atom_id res chain seq x y z
N MET A 1 10.37 35.91 18.20
CA MET A 1 10.50 35.04 17.02
C MET A 1 10.11 33.66 17.50
N GLU A 2 8.83 33.36 17.37
CA GLU A 2 8.31 32.02 17.64
C GLU A 2 8.24 31.32 16.29
N ASP A 3 9.25 30.50 16.01
CA ASP A 3 9.17 29.52 14.94
C ASP A 3 8.36 28.34 15.49
N TYR A 4 7.04 28.41 15.31
CA TYR A 4 6.19 27.23 15.46
C TYR A 4 6.42 26.36 14.23
N GLU A 5 7.25 25.33 14.39
CA GLU A 5 7.24 24.18 13.49
C GLU A 5 5.80 23.65 13.42
N ASN A 6 5.20 23.76 12.24
CA ASN A 6 3.92 23.15 11.89
C ASN A 6 4.09 21.63 11.95
N GLU A 7 4.06 21.04 13.15
CA GLU A 7 3.67 19.64 13.29
C GLU A 7 2.22 19.54 12.84
N GLN A 8 2.01 19.17 11.58
CA GLN A 8 0.72 18.69 11.10
C GLN A 8 0.39 17.40 11.87
N ASN A 9 -0.16 17.56 13.08
CA ASN A 9 -0.87 16.53 13.82
C ASN A 9 -2.20 16.27 13.10
N THR A 10 -2.13 15.68 11.90
CA THR A 10 -3.30 15.22 11.18
C THR A 10 -3.86 14.03 11.96
N SER A 11 -4.95 14.26 12.69
CA SER A 11 -5.65 13.20 13.42
C SER A 11 -5.85 11.99 12.50
N PRO A 12 -5.55 10.75 12.93
CA PRO A 12 -5.78 9.55 12.12
C PRO A 12 -7.21 9.48 11.57
N SER A 13 -8.19 9.95 12.33
CA SER A 13 -9.59 10.02 11.88
C SER A 13 -9.83 11.00 10.73
N ALA A 14 -9.09 12.12 10.69
CA ALA A 14 -9.19 13.08 9.60
C ALA A 14 -8.62 12.51 8.30
N VAL A 15 -7.46 11.84 8.38
CA VAL A 15 -6.85 11.16 7.23
C VAL A 15 -7.77 10.07 6.68
N MET A 16 -8.31 9.22 7.55
CA MET A 16 -9.25 8.17 7.15
C MET A 16 -10.49 8.74 6.45
N LEU A 17 -11.01 9.87 6.92
CA LEU A 17 -12.16 10.55 6.28
C LEU A 17 -11.80 11.11 4.89
N THR A 18 -10.59 11.67 4.73
CA THR A 18 -10.11 12.13 3.42
C THR A 18 -10.01 10.97 2.44
N ILE A 19 -9.39 9.86 2.85
CA ILE A 19 -9.28 8.65 2.02
C ILE A 19 -10.67 8.12 1.63
N TYR A 20 -11.61 8.04 2.59
CA TYR A 20 -12.97 7.56 2.32
C TYR A 20 -13.73 8.46 1.34
N ARG A 21 -13.50 9.78 1.37
CA ARG A 21 -14.14 10.71 0.41
C ARG A 21 -13.61 10.51 -1.01
N GLU A 22 -12.33 10.18 -1.15
CA GLU A 22 -11.71 9.95 -2.46
C GLU A 22 -12.02 8.55 -3.00
N TYR A 23 -11.99 7.54 -2.13
CA TYR A 23 -12.17 6.13 -2.48
C TYR A 23 -13.28 5.48 -1.62
N PRO A 24 -14.56 5.88 -1.78
CA PRO A 24 -15.65 5.42 -0.92
C PRO A 24 -15.92 3.91 -0.98
N GLN A 25 -15.52 3.26 -2.08
CA GLN A 25 -15.61 1.81 -2.30
C GLN A 25 -14.52 0.99 -1.57
N MET A 26 -13.57 1.66 -0.92
CA MET A 26 -12.44 1.02 -0.25
C MET A 26 -12.60 1.09 1.27
N LEU A 27 -12.49 -0.07 1.90
CA LEU A 27 -12.51 -0.23 3.35
C LEU A 27 -11.08 -0.52 3.83
N LEU A 28 -10.63 0.28 4.78
CA LEU A 28 -9.31 0.19 5.40
C LEU A 28 -9.45 -0.06 6.90
N ASP A 29 -8.55 -0.88 7.44
CA ASP A 29 -8.28 -0.92 8.87
C ASP A 29 -7.39 0.29 9.27
N TYR A 30 -6.90 0.31 10.50
CA TYR A 30 -5.92 1.31 10.93
C TYR A 30 -4.59 1.19 10.15
N PRO A 31 -3.84 2.30 10.00
CA PRO A 31 -2.49 2.24 9.47
C PRO A 31 -1.65 1.27 10.30
N VAL A 32 -0.81 0.50 9.64
CA VAL A 32 0.15 -0.39 10.29
C VAL A 32 1.06 0.45 11.19
N ASP A 33 1.26 0.02 12.44
CA ASP A 33 2.33 0.55 13.30
C ASP A 33 3.36 -0.55 13.56
N LEU A 34 4.60 -0.37 13.07
CA LEU A 34 5.66 -1.34 13.27
C LEU A 34 6.16 -1.41 14.72
N LYS A 35 5.80 -0.45 15.58
CA LYS A 35 6.07 -0.49 17.02
C LYS A 35 5.07 -1.39 17.75
N GLU A 36 3.88 -1.56 17.20
CA GLU A 36 2.86 -2.46 17.74
C GLU A 36 3.12 -3.90 17.32
N ARG A 37 3.20 -4.79 18.30
CA ARG A 37 3.53 -6.21 18.07
C ARG A 37 2.53 -6.89 17.13
N ASP A 38 1.24 -6.62 17.30
CA ASP A 38 0.19 -7.29 16.52
C ASP A 38 0.22 -6.86 15.06
N SER A 39 0.40 -5.56 14.80
CA SER A 39 0.62 -5.00 13.47
C SER A 39 1.88 -5.59 12.80
N TYR A 40 2.98 -5.72 13.53
CA TYR A 40 4.22 -6.31 13.03
C TYR A 40 4.09 -7.80 12.65
N LEU A 41 3.33 -8.57 13.42
CA LEU A 41 3.15 -10.02 13.21
C LEU A 41 2.26 -10.36 12.01
N LYS A 42 1.40 -9.43 11.58
CA LYS A 42 0.55 -9.58 10.37
C LYS A 42 1.33 -9.49 9.05
N LEU A 43 2.56 -9.00 9.08
CA LEU A 43 3.38 -8.78 7.88
C LEU A 43 4.34 -9.95 7.62
N ASP A 44 4.57 -10.27 6.36
CA ASP A 44 5.70 -11.11 5.94
C ASP A 44 7.05 -10.35 6.02
N SER A 45 8.18 -11.02 5.77
CA SER A 45 9.50 -10.37 5.86
C SER A 45 9.69 -9.22 4.85
N MET A 46 9.18 -9.35 3.64
CA MET A 46 9.30 -8.32 2.60
C MET A 46 8.31 -7.19 2.83
N GLU A 47 7.11 -7.51 3.27
CA GLU A 47 6.09 -6.55 3.70
C GLU A 47 6.61 -5.67 4.84
N ARG A 48 7.34 -6.25 5.81
CA ARG A 48 8.00 -5.48 6.88
C ARG A 48 9.07 -4.53 6.36
N VAL A 49 9.90 -4.99 5.42
CA VAL A 49 10.93 -4.15 4.81
C VAL A 49 10.27 -2.98 4.08
N PHE A 50 9.32 -3.27 3.20
CA PHE A 50 8.58 -2.24 2.46
C PHE A 50 7.92 -1.23 3.40
N THR A 51 7.14 -1.72 4.38
CA THR A 51 6.44 -0.87 5.35
C THR A 51 7.40 0.06 6.09
N ARG A 52 8.57 -0.45 6.48
CA ARG A 52 9.59 0.35 7.16
C ARG A 52 10.11 1.49 6.28
N VAL A 53 10.46 1.20 5.03
CA VAL A 53 10.98 2.25 4.12
C VAL A 53 9.88 3.27 3.84
N ALA A 54 8.63 2.83 3.63
CA ALA A 54 7.49 3.71 3.39
C ALA A 54 7.23 4.64 4.59
N GLN A 55 7.21 4.10 5.81
CA GLN A 55 7.02 4.89 7.03
C GLN A 55 8.17 5.85 7.30
N ASN A 56 9.42 5.45 7.03
CA ASN A 56 10.58 6.35 7.11
C ASN A 56 10.46 7.52 6.11
N SER A 57 9.72 7.33 5.02
CA SER A 57 9.43 8.36 4.02
C SER A 57 8.18 9.20 4.38
N GLY A 58 7.59 9.03 5.57
CA GLY A 58 6.41 9.77 6.02
C GLY A 58 5.07 9.24 5.46
N LEU A 59 5.08 8.07 4.83
CA LEU A 59 3.88 7.48 4.23
C LEU A 59 3.10 6.63 5.24
N LEU A 60 1.78 6.64 5.10
CA LEU A 60 0.89 5.75 5.85
C LEU A 60 0.64 4.49 5.04
N VAL A 61 0.75 3.33 5.70
CA VAL A 61 0.60 2.02 5.07
C VAL A 61 -0.58 1.30 5.71
N PHE A 62 -1.56 0.90 4.91
CA PHE A 62 -2.75 0.17 5.32
C PHE A 62 -2.67 -1.24 4.73
N LYS A 63 -2.78 -2.27 5.57
CA LYS A 63 -2.68 -3.67 5.16
C LYS A 63 -4.04 -4.18 4.69
N ASP A 64 -4.03 -5.00 3.64
CA ASP A 64 -5.20 -5.75 3.14
C ASP A 64 -6.44 -4.87 2.88
N PRO A 65 -6.32 -3.82 2.04
CA PRO A 65 -7.48 -2.99 1.68
C PRO A 65 -8.55 -3.85 1.02
N LEU A 66 -9.79 -3.75 1.52
CA LEU A 66 -10.94 -4.41 0.91
C LEU A 66 -11.61 -3.42 -0.04
N ILE A 67 -11.86 -3.86 -1.27
CA ILE A 67 -12.46 -3.02 -2.31
C ILE A 67 -13.75 -3.70 -2.78
N GLU A 68 -14.86 -2.96 -2.81
CA GLU A 68 -16.15 -3.49 -3.26
C GLU A 68 -16.03 -4.13 -4.65
N GLU A 69 -16.71 -5.26 -4.85
CA GLU A 69 -16.71 -6.03 -6.12
C GLU A 69 -15.36 -6.62 -6.56
N ILE A 70 -14.31 -6.48 -5.73
CA ILE A 70 -12.99 -7.07 -5.98
C ILE A 70 -12.76 -8.24 -5.01
N GLU A 71 -12.60 -9.45 -5.58
CA GLU A 71 -12.30 -10.66 -4.79
C GLU A 71 -10.83 -10.75 -4.36
N TYR A 72 -9.97 -10.06 -5.10
CA TYR A 72 -8.54 -10.02 -4.84
C TYR A 72 -8.23 -9.01 -3.73
N ILE A 73 -7.42 -9.40 -2.75
CA ILE A 73 -6.98 -8.52 -1.68
C ILE A 73 -5.53 -8.11 -1.96
N PRO A 74 -5.27 -6.84 -2.34
CA PRO A 74 -3.91 -6.34 -2.50
C PRO A 74 -3.15 -6.32 -1.18
N ASN A 75 -1.82 -6.28 -1.24
CA ASN A 75 -1.02 -6.21 -0.01
C ASN A 75 -1.28 -4.92 0.77
N PHE A 76 -1.22 -3.76 0.11
CA PHE A 76 -1.32 -2.47 0.78
C PHE A 76 -2.14 -1.44 0.02
N PHE A 77 -2.73 -0.51 0.77
CA PHE A 77 -2.97 0.85 0.31
C PHE A 77 -1.94 1.75 1.00
N VAL A 78 -1.25 2.58 0.23
CA VAL A 78 -0.23 3.51 0.74
C VAL A 78 -0.69 4.93 0.46
N TYR A 79 -0.66 5.78 1.48
CA TYR A 79 -1.16 7.15 1.42
C TYR A 79 -0.05 8.14 1.80
N ASP A 80 0.10 9.18 0.99
CA ASP A 80 0.95 10.33 1.25
C ASP A 80 0.09 11.49 1.78
N PRO A 81 0.20 11.82 3.08
CA PRO A 81 -0.57 12.90 3.67
C PRO A 81 -0.10 14.30 3.23
N THR A 82 1.06 14.44 2.60
CA THR A 82 1.60 15.74 2.18
C THR A 82 0.98 16.25 0.89
N ILE A 83 0.53 15.34 0.02
CA ILE A 83 -0.09 15.65 -1.27
C ILE A 83 -1.53 15.13 -1.38
N ASP A 84 -2.06 14.54 -0.30
CA ASP A 84 -3.38 13.91 -0.22
C ASP A 84 -3.65 12.94 -1.39
N LYS A 85 -2.74 11.97 -1.56
CA LYS A 85 -2.89 10.92 -2.58
C LYS A 85 -2.58 9.56 -2.00
N GLY A 86 -3.28 8.56 -2.50
CA GLY A 86 -2.99 7.18 -2.20
C GLY A 86 -2.93 6.28 -3.42
N LYS A 87 -2.37 5.09 -3.22
CA LYS A 87 -2.34 4.04 -4.23
C LYS A 87 -2.29 2.66 -3.62
N ILE A 88 -2.81 1.70 -4.35
CA ILE A 88 -2.62 0.29 -4.07
C ILE A 88 -1.19 -0.10 -4.39
N VAL A 89 -0.54 -0.80 -3.48
CA VAL A 89 0.78 -1.38 -3.66
C VAL A 89 0.68 -2.89 -3.50
N ASP A 90 1.08 -3.60 -4.54
CA ASP A 90 0.98 -5.05 -4.60
C ASP A 90 2.33 -5.72 -4.82
N LEU A 91 2.72 -6.60 -3.91
CA LEU A 91 3.98 -7.33 -3.90
C LEU A 91 3.81 -8.75 -4.47
N ASN A 92 2.57 -9.25 -4.53
CA ASN A 92 2.24 -10.63 -4.84
C ASN A 92 2.14 -10.88 -6.34
N ILE A 93 1.59 -9.95 -7.11
CA ILE A 93 1.39 -10.14 -8.55
C ILE A 93 2.70 -10.26 -9.31
N SER A 94 3.72 -9.54 -8.88
CA SER A 94 5.08 -9.66 -9.39
C SER A 94 5.64 -11.07 -9.17
N ARG A 95 5.41 -11.65 -7.99
CA ARG A 95 5.78 -13.04 -7.66
C ARG A 95 5.00 -14.07 -8.49
N ILE A 96 3.72 -13.80 -8.76
CA ILE A 96 2.85 -14.64 -9.58
C ILE A 96 3.33 -14.63 -11.04
N LYS A 97 3.64 -13.45 -11.59
CA LYS A 97 4.23 -13.30 -12.93
C LYS A 97 5.60 -13.98 -13.03
N ALA A 98 6.47 -13.83 -12.04
CA ALA A 98 7.79 -14.46 -12.04
C ALA A 98 7.72 -16.00 -11.93
N ASN A 99 6.62 -16.55 -11.41
CA ASN A 99 6.41 -18.00 -11.25
C ASN A 99 5.29 -18.54 -12.16
N GLU A 100 5.29 -18.22 -13.46
CA GLU A 100 4.32 -18.78 -14.42
C GLU A 100 4.31 -20.33 -14.48
N LYS A 101 5.38 -20.99 -14.02
CA LYS A 101 5.45 -22.46 -13.90
C LYS A 101 4.61 -23.01 -12.74
N ARG A 102 4.32 -22.20 -11.71
CA ARG A 102 3.56 -22.61 -10.52
C ARG A 102 2.08 -22.22 -10.60
N TYR A 103 1.76 -21.15 -11.32
CA TYR A 103 0.39 -20.64 -11.44
C TYR A 103 -0.17 -20.86 -12.84
N SER A 104 -1.43 -21.29 -12.92
CA SER A 104 -2.09 -21.43 -14.23
C SER A 104 -2.24 -20.06 -14.90
N LYS A 105 -2.08 -20.00 -16.23
CA LYS A 105 -2.31 -18.76 -17.01
C LYS A 105 -3.69 -18.14 -16.75
N ARG A 106 -4.70 -18.98 -16.49
CA ARG A 106 -6.07 -18.53 -16.16
C ARG A 106 -6.11 -17.78 -14.82
N PHE A 107 -5.41 -18.27 -13.81
CA PHE A 107 -5.29 -17.61 -12.52
C PHE A 107 -4.59 -16.25 -12.67
N ILE A 108 -3.42 -16.22 -13.32
CA ILE A 108 -2.65 -14.97 -13.56
C ILE A 108 -3.52 -13.92 -14.28
N LYS A 109 -4.24 -14.35 -15.33
CA LYS A 109 -5.14 -13.46 -16.08
C LYS A 109 -6.29 -12.93 -15.21
N ARG A 110 -6.81 -13.73 -14.29
CA ARG A 110 -7.87 -13.31 -13.36
C ARG A 110 -7.35 -12.27 -12.39
N GLU A 111 -6.22 -12.50 -11.72
CA GLU A 111 -5.65 -11.55 -10.76
C GLU A 111 -5.30 -10.21 -11.44
N LEU A 112 -4.70 -10.25 -12.63
CA LEU A 112 -4.45 -9.04 -13.43
C LEU A 112 -5.74 -8.35 -13.88
N GLY A 113 -6.80 -9.11 -14.11
CA GLY A 113 -8.12 -8.56 -14.40
C GLY A 113 -8.70 -7.79 -13.20
N GLN A 114 -8.49 -8.29 -11.98
CA GLN A 114 -8.91 -7.61 -10.76
C GLN A 114 -8.14 -6.29 -10.55
N ILE A 115 -6.81 -6.27 -10.77
CA ILE A 115 -6.04 -5.01 -10.74
C ILE A 115 -6.55 -3.99 -11.73
N LYS A 116 -6.83 -4.40 -12.97
CA LYS A 116 -7.38 -3.47 -13.98
C LYS A 116 -8.75 -2.92 -13.59
N LYS A 117 -9.56 -3.70 -12.87
CA LYS A 117 -10.83 -3.22 -12.32
C LYS A 117 -10.59 -2.18 -11.23
N ILE A 118 -9.67 -2.43 -10.30
CA ILE A 118 -9.26 -1.46 -9.27
C ILE A 118 -8.83 -0.14 -9.91
N GLU A 119 -7.94 -0.19 -10.90
CA GLU A 119 -7.52 1.00 -11.66
C GLU A 119 -8.70 1.68 -12.37
N GLY A 120 -9.62 0.90 -12.93
CA GLY A 120 -10.86 1.38 -13.55
C GLY A 120 -11.84 2.05 -12.57
N MET A 121 -11.72 1.77 -11.27
CA MET A 121 -12.45 2.46 -10.19
C MET A 121 -11.76 3.77 -9.76
N GLY A 122 -10.67 4.17 -10.44
CA GLY A 122 -9.94 5.39 -10.16
C GLY A 122 -8.88 5.27 -9.06
N ILE A 123 -8.61 4.05 -8.56
CA ILE A 123 -7.58 3.82 -7.54
C ILE A 123 -6.25 3.48 -8.23
N PRO A 124 -5.23 4.34 -8.18
CA PRO A 124 -3.94 4.05 -8.81
C PRO A 124 -3.32 2.79 -8.20
N THR A 125 -2.67 1.97 -9.01
CA THR A 125 -2.01 0.73 -8.54
C THR A 125 -0.55 0.69 -8.96
N LEU A 126 0.30 0.18 -8.08
CA LEU A 126 1.72 -0.07 -8.33
C LEU A 126 2.05 -1.52 -7.97
N LEU A 127 2.59 -2.25 -8.94
CA LEU A 127 3.10 -3.60 -8.73
C LEU A 127 4.60 -3.50 -8.44
N ILE A 128 5.01 -3.96 -7.25
CA ILE A 128 6.40 -3.91 -6.81
C ILE A 128 6.92 -5.34 -6.72
N ASP A 129 8.13 -5.59 -7.21
CA ASP A 129 8.80 -6.87 -7.04
C ASP A 129 9.82 -6.85 -5.90
N ARG A 130 10.47 -7.99 -5.67
CA ARG A 130 11.45 -8.11 -4.59
C ARG A 130 12.64 -7.17 -4.79
N ASP A 131 13.11 -7.04 -6.03
CA ASP A 131 14.33 -6.31 -6.34
C ASP A 131 14.11 -4.81 -6.15
N MET A 132 12.93 -4.32 -6.54
CA MET A 132 12.49 -2.95 -6.26
C MET A 132 12.44 -2.64 -4.76
N ILE A 133 11.92 -3.55 -3.92
CA ILE A 133 11.91 -3.34 -2.46
C ILE A 133 13.33 -3.27 -1.89
N LEU A 134 14.24 -4.12 -2.39
CA LEU A 134 15.63 -4.12 -1.96
C LEU A 134 16.33 -2.83 -2.37
N GLU A 135 16.06 -2.31 -3.57
CA GLU A 135 16.58 -1.03 -4.03
C GLU A 135 16.06 0.13 -3.16
N MET A 136 14.76 0.16 -2.85
CA MET A 136 14.17 1.14 -1.94
C MET A 136 14.81 1.08 -0.55
N TYR A 137 15.07 -0.12 -0.04
CA TYR A 137 15.74 -0.31 1.25
C TYR A 137 17.18 0.18 1.23
N ILE A 138 17.96 -0.12 0.19
CA ILE A 138 19.35 0.34 0.04
C ILE A 138 19.42 1.86 -0.04
N ASN A 139 18.49 2.49 -0.75
CA ASN A 139 18.45 3.94 -0.94
C ASN A 139 17.71 4.69 0.18
N GLU A 140 17.14 3.97 1.14
CA GLU A 140 16.29 4.49 2.22
C GLU A 140 15.18 5.43 1.73
N LYS A 141 14.70 5.22 0.50
CA LYS A 141 13.72 6.08 -0.17
C LYS A 141 12.66 5.24 -0.86
N VAL A 142 11.40 5.62 -0.66
CA VAL A 142 10.29 5.12 -1.46
C VAL A 142 9.97 6.13 -2.56
N ASP A 143 10.18 5.74 -3.81
CA ASP A 143 9.76 6.53 -4.98
C ASP A 143 8.51 5.89 -5.58
N ILE A 144 7.36 6.22 -5.00
CA ILE A 144 6.07 5.68 -5.42
C ILE A 144 5.04 6.75 -5.76
N PHE A 145 5.32 8.05 -5.65
CA PHE A 145 4.38 9.14 -5.98
C PHE A 145 4.94 10.11 -7.01
#